data_AF-A0A7X8EZR1-F1
#
_entry.id   AF-A0A7X8EZR1-F1
#
_cell.length_a   1.000
_cell.length_b   1.000
_cell.length_c   1.000
_cell.angle_alpha   90.00
_cell.angle_beta   90.00
_cell.angle_gamma   90.00
#
_symmetry.space_group_name_H-M   'P 1'
#
loop_
_entity.id
_entity.type
_entity.pdbx_description
1 polymer ?
#
loop_
_entity_poly.entity_id
_entity_poly.type
_entity_poly.pdbx_seq_one_letter_code
_entity_poly.pdbx_strand_id
1 'polypeptide(L)'
;MATICYSDPCVPVELIAACGHTACRPRPAAAGFAEIEGLCAWAGAFCAAARQTDAAIFTTGCDQMRRLYELHTTQSPRPAFLLNIPKTTSPTARDMLCEEFKRLKRFLLALDGGEWTPERLADQMAHRPAETADIAAADTAGADRGLAVIGGPLFEDDYASLCRRICQSGLSVVFDGTEPAWPALRVSRPLPSVKSDPTAMLAESCLAVPAVWKRPAGPFFDRLCVLIH
;
A
#
# COMPACT_ATOMS: atom_id res chain seq x y z
N MET A 1 9.55 -20.64 1.10
CA MET A 1 8.47 -19.68 0.78
C MET A 1 8.13 -18.95 2.07
N ALA A 2 8.43 -17.66 2.14
CA ALA A 2 8.21 -16.83 3.32
C ALA A 2 6.92 -15.99 3.19
N THR A 3 6.27 -15.73 4.31
CA THR A 3 5.18 -14.75 4.43
C THR A 3 5.75 -13.39 4.81
N ILE A 4 5.50 -12.39 3.96
CA ILE A 4 6.08 -11.04 4.08
C ILE A 4 4.99 -10.05 4.45
N CYS A 5 5.03 -9.54 5.68
CA CYS A 5 4.13 -8.48 6.13
C CYS A 5 4.57 -7.13 5.54
N TYR A 6 3.65 -6.29 5.06
CA TYR A 6 3.99 -4.97 4.53
C TYR A 6 3.02 -3.86 4.95
N SER A 7 3.55 -2.65 5.06
CA SER A 7 2.89 -1.54 5.78
C SER A 7 2.17 -0.52 4.90
N ASP A 8 2.45 -0.46 3.60
CA ASP A 8 1.98 0.61 2.71
C ASP A 8 1.73 0.09 1.27
N PRO A 9 0.73 0.63 0.54
CA PRO A 9 0.42 0.27 -0.85
C PRO A 9 1.53 0.46 -1.86
N CYS A 10 2.54 1.29 -1.58
CA CYS A 10 3.71 1.48 -2.44
C CYS A 10 4.74 0.36 -2.29
N VAL A 11 4.54 -0.60 -1.38
CA VAL A 11 5.33 -1.83 -1.38
C VAL A 11 4.94 -2.67 -2.62
N PRO A 12 5.90 -3.04 -3.47
CA PRO A 12 5.62 -3.79 -4.69
C PRO A 12 5.35 -5.27 -4.39
N VAL A 13 4.08 -5.62 -4.17
CA VAL A 13 3.66 -7.00 -3.90
C VAL A 13 4.01 -7.95 -5.06
N GLU A 14 4.07 -7.44 -6.28
CA GLU A 14 4.50 -8.16 -7.47
C GLU A 14 5.96 -8.59 -7.36
N LEU A 15 6.81 -7.74 -6.78
CA LEU A 15 8.22 -8.10 -6.55
C LEU A 15 8.36 -9.15 -5.45
N ILE A 16 7.53 -9.10 -4.41
CA ILE A 16 7.47 -10.13 -3.36
C ILE A 16 7.09 -11.48 -3.97
N ALA A 17 6.00 -11.51 -4.74
CA ALA A 17 5.52 -12.73 -5.41
C ALA A 17 6.52 -13.26 -6.45
N ALA A 18 7.13 -12.36 -7.23
CA ALA A 18 8.16 -12.72 -8.20
C ALA A 18 9.41 -13.33 -7.53
N CYS A 19 9.66 -12.98 -6.26
CA CYS A 19 10.72 -13.57 -5.44
C CYS A 19 10.35 -14.93 -4.81
N GLY A 20 9.14 -15.47 -5.05
CA GLY A 20 8.71 -16.75 -4.48
C GLY A 20 8.17 -16.65 -3.06
N HIS A 21 7.63 -15.49 -2.68
CA HIS A 21 7.10 -15.23 -1.34
C HIS A 21 5.65 -14.76 -1.37
N THR A 22 4.96 -14.88 -0.26
CA THR A 22 3.57 -14.46 -0.12
C THR A 22 3.51 -13.09 0.55
N ALA A 23 2.98 -12.09 -0.14
CA ALA A 23 2.72 -10.79 0.46
C ALA A 23 1.48 -10.88 1.37
N CYS A 24 1.59 -10.33 2.57
CA CYS A 24 0.50 -10.24 3.54
C CYS A 24 0.35 -8.78 3.97
N ARG A 25 -0.78 -8.17 3.65
CA ARG A 25 -1.16 -6.92 4.31
C ARG A 25 -1.92 -7.32 5.57
N PRO A 26 -1.46 -6.88 6.75
CA PRO A 26 -2.22 -7.18 7.95
C PRO A 26 -3.60 -6.56 7.82
N ARG A 27 -4.61 -7.31 8.28
CA ARG A 27 -5.97 -6.84 8.55
C ARG A 27 -6.10 -6.81 10.06
N PRO A 28 -5.50 -5.81 10.72
CA PRO A 28 -5.44 -5.86 12.16
C PRO A 28 -6.85 -5.64 12.70
N ALA A 29 -7.30 -6.54 13.58
CA ALA A 29 -8.39 -6.19 14.47
C ALA A 29 -7.86 -5.17 15.48
N ALA A 30 -8.69 -4.23 15.92
CA ALA A 30 -8.31 -3.25 16.96
C ALA A 30 -7.81 -3.93 18.26
N ALA A 31 -8.20 -5.19 18.50
CA ALA A 31 -7.84 -5.96 19.68
C ALA A 31 -6.40 -6.49 19.63
N GLY A 32 -5.62 -6.19 20.67
CA GLY A 32 -4.30 -6.79 20.90
C GLY A 32 -3.12 -5.85 20.74
N PHE A 33 -3.34 -4.60 20.33
CA PHE A 33 -2.35 -3.55 20.53
C PHE A 33 -2.56 -2.85 21.85
N ALA A 34 -1.51 -2.82 22.67
CA ALA A 34 -1.44 -1.82 23.72
C ALA A 34 -1.58 -0.45 23.04
N GLU A 35 -2.62 0.30 23.38
CA GLU A 35 -2.76 1.71 23.03
C GLU A 35 -1.59 2.45 23.67
N ILE A 36 -0.46 2.49 22.98
CA ILE A 36 0.68 3.30 23.41
C ILE A 36 0.31 4.74 23.06
N GLU A 37 0.09 5.56 24.09
CA GLU A 37 -0.20 6.98 23.91
C GLU A 37 0.82 7.63 22.96
N GLY A 38 0.33 8.38 21.98
CA GLY A 38 1.16 9.04 20.97
C GLY A 38 1.58 8.15 19.78
N LEU A 39 1.26 6.85 19.77
CA LEU A 39 1.43 5.98 18.60
C LEU A 39 0.13 5.86 17.80
N CYS A 40 0.22 5.94 16.46
CA CYS A 40 -0.89 5.66 15.57
C CYS A 40 -1.35 4.21 15.76
N ALA A 41 -2.65 4.01 15.94
CA ALA A 41 -3.24 2.70 16.15
C ALA A 41 -2.84 1.71 15.04
N TRP A 42 -2.82 2.14 13.78
CA TRP A 42 -2.37 1.30 12.66
C TRP A 42 -0.89 0.94 12.74
N ALA A 43 -0.04 1.92 13.06
CA ALA A 43 1.41 1.71 13.16
C ALA A 43 1.74 0.71 14.26
N GLY A 44 1.05 0.85 15.40
CA GLY A 44 0.96 -0.17 16.42
C GLY A 44 0.58 -1.50 15.77
N ALA A 45 -0.68 -1.67 15.38
CA ALA A 45 -1.24 -2.89 14.82
C ALA A 45 -0.34 -3.65 13.83
N PHE A 46 0.27 -2.92 12.88
CA PHE A 46 1.25 -3.44 11.96
C PHE A 46 2.45 -4.10 12.66
N CYS A 47 3.02 -3.47 13.68
CA CYS A 47 4.20 -3.96 14.39
C CYS A 47 3.97 -5.33 15.08
N ALA A 48 2.81 -5.62 15.66
CA ALA A 48 2.56 -6.98 16.20
C ALA A 48 2.31 -7.98 15.08
N ALA A 49 1.60 -7.59 14.01
CA ALA A 49 1.44 -8.47 12.87
C ALA A 49 2.80 -8.83 12.23
N ALA A 50 3.70 -7.85 12.08
CA ALA A 50 5.06 -8.03 11.57
C ALA A 50 5.90 -9.01 12.41
N ARG A 51 5.63 -9.13 13.73
CA ARG A 51 6.32 -10.12 14.59
C ARG A 51 5.82 -11.55 14.40
N GLN A 52 4.66 -11.73 13.76
CA GLN A 52 4.04 -13.03 13.52
C GLN A 52 4.34 -13.58 12.11
N THR A 53 5.03 -12.82 11.26
CA THR A 53 5.41 -13.22 9.90
C THR A 53 6.89 -13.56 9.78
N ASP A 54 7.28 -14.12 8.63
CA ASP A 54 8.67 -14.54 8.39
C ASP A 54 9.60 -13.35 8.18
N ALA A 55 9.10 -12.30 7.54
CA ALA A 55 9.78 -11.02 7.44
C ALA A 55 8.76 -9.86 7.33
N ALA A 56 9.25 -8.62 7.46
CA ALA A 56 8.42 -7.43 7.39
C ALA A 56 9.04 -6.29 6.54
N ILE A 57 8.20 -5.57 5.81
CA ILE A 57 8.58 -4.39 5.02
C ILE A 57 7.91 -3.16 5.62
N PHE A 58 8.73 -2.31 6.24
CA PHE A 58 8.38 -0.99 6.73
C PHE A 58 8.61 0.03 5.61
N THR A 59 7.92 1.17 5.67
CA THR A 59 8.14 2.25 4.73
C THR A 59 8.33 3.60 5.42
N THR A 60 8.95 4.55 4.72
CA THR A 60 9.06 5.95 5.17
C THR A 60 7.80 6.78 4.84
N GLY A 61 6.64 6.12 4.68
CA GLY A 61 5.33 6.75 4.47
C GLY A 61 4.97 7.75 5.58
N CYS A 62 5.27 7.40 6.83
CA CYS A 62 5.19 8.29 7.99
C CYS A 62 6.37 8.06 8.95
N ASP A 63 6.66 9.04 9.81
CA ASP A 63 7.78 8.96 10.76
C ASP A 63 7.64 7.81 11.77
N GLN A 64 6.41 7.47 12.17
CA GLN A 64 6.18 6.41 13.13
C GLN A 64 6.58 5.03 12.58
N MET A 65 6.36 4.76 11.28
CA MET A 65 6.80 3.50 10.66
C MET A 65 8.32 3.39 10.62
N ARG A 66 9.04 4.49 10.38
CA ARG A 66 10.51 4.50 10.46
C ARG A 66 11.01 4.17 11.87
N ARG A 67 10.38 4.75 12.90
CA ARG A 67 10.75 4.47 14.30
C ARG A 67 10.41 3.04 14.72
N LEU A 68 9.28 2.51 14.26
CA LEU A 68 8.91 1.14 14.53
C LEU A 68 9.82 0.14 13.82
N TYR A 69 10.36 0.47 12.64
CA TYR A 69 11.40 -0.34 12.00
C TYR A 69 12.65 -0.45 12.90
N GLU A 70 13.16 0.69 13.41
CA GLU A 70 14.33 0.73 14.31
C GLU A 70 14.10 -0.13 15.58
N LEU A 71 12.89 -0.06 16.14
CA LEU A 71 12.50 -0.90 17.28
C LEU A 71 12.36 -2.38 16.89
N HIS A 72 11.74 -2.69 15.75
CA HIS A 72 11.54 -4.06 15.30
C HIS A 72 12.89 -4.77 15.11
N THR A 73 13.85 -4.15 14.43
CA THR A 73 15.18 -4.73 14.20
C THR A 73 15.97 -4.95 15.49
N THR A 74 15.63 -4.23 16.56
CA THR A 74 16.28 -4.37 17.87
C THR A 74 15.60 -5.43 18.74
N GLN A 75 14.29 -5.64 18.58
CA GLN A 75 13.47 -6.45 19.49
C GLN A 75 12.96 -7.76 18.88
N SER A 76 13.09 -7.94 17.57
CA SER A 76 12.60 -9.11 16.84
C SER A 76 13.77 -9.79 16.13
N PRO A 77 13.88 -11.13 16.19
CA PRO A 77 14.84 -11.86 15.37
C PRO A 77 14.40 -11.97 13.90
N ARG A 78 13.15 -11.59 13.57
CA ARG A 78 12.62 -11.68 12.21
C ARG A 78 13.25 -10.58 11.33
N PRO A 79 13.70 -10.92 10.10
CA PRO A 79 14.24 -9.94 9.17
C PRO A 79 13.23 -8.84 8.85
N ALA A 80 13.70 -7.60 8.80
CA ALA A 80 12.91 -6.46 8.37
C ALA A 80 13.67 -5.62 7.34
N PHE A 81 12.91 -4.98 6.45
CA PHE A 81 13.42 -4.06 5.43
C PHE A 81 12.71 -2.71 5.56
N LEU A 82 13.48 -1.62 5.50
CA LEU A 82 12.93 -0.26 5.40
C LEU A 82 13.00 0.20 3.94
N LEU A 83 11.83 0.29 3.30
CA LEU A 83 11.66 0.82 1.96
C LEU A 83 11.51 2.35 2.01
N ASN A 84 12.44 3.07 1.41
CA ASN A 84 12.32 4.52 1.33
C ASN A 84 11.36 4.90 0.20
N ILE A 85 10.25 5.53 0.55
CA ILE A 85 9.29 6.03 -0.42
C ILE A 85 9.52 7.53 -0.65
N PRO A 86 9.79 7.96 -1.89
CA PRO A 86 9.94 9.38 -2.20
C PRO A 86 8.60 10.11 -2.04
N LYS A 87 8.67 11.35 -1.54
CA LYS A 87 7.48 12.22 -1.41
C LYS A 87 7.12 12.94 -2.70
N THR A 88 7.98 12.94 -3.70
CA THR A 88 7.79 13.62 -4.99
C THR A 88 7.79 12.63 -6.15
N THR A 89 7.40 13.07 -7.34
CA THR A 89 7.30 12.24 -8.56
C THR A 89 8.31 12.65 -9.65
N SER A 90 9.46 13.20 -9.26
CA SER A 90 10.51 13.61 -10.19
C SER A 90 11.24 12.41 -10.82
N PRO A 91 11.98 12.59 -11.93
CA PRO A 91 12.86 11.55 -12.46
C PRO A 91 13.85 11.02 -11.42
N THR A 92 14.39 11.89 -10.55
CA THR A 92 15.26 11.48 -9.44
C THR A 92 14.53 10.59 -8.43
N ALA A 93 13.25 10.87 -8.13
CA ALA A 93 12.44 10.02 -7.26
C ALA A 93 12.20 8.63 -7.87
N ARG A 94 12.03 8.56 -9.21
CA ARG A 94 11.95 7.29 -9.93
C ARG A 94 13.25 6.50 -9.80
N ASP A 95 14.39 7.14 -10.07
CA ASP A 95 15.70 6.46 -10.02
C ASP A 95 16.02 5.97 -8.61
N MET A 96 15.72 6.77 -7.58
CA MET A 96 15.78 6.36 -6.19
C MET A 96 14.92 5.11 -5.93
N LEU A 97 13.66 5.12 -6.36
CA LEU A 97 12.76 3.99 -6.11
C LEU A 97 13.19 2.71 -6.85
N CYS A 98 13.75 2.83 -8.06
CA CYS A 98 14.37 1.72 -8.77
C CYS A 98 15.51 1.09 -7.95
N GLU A 99 16.40 1.90 -7.37
CA GLU A 99 17.47 1.41 -6.51
C GLU A 99 16.94 0.79 -5.21
N GLU A 100 15.89 1.37 -4.62
CA GLU A 100 15.19 0.79 -3.47
C GLU A 100 14.59 -0.57 -3.81
N PHE A 101 14.03 -0.75 -5.01
CA PHE A 101 13.50 -2.05 -5.46
C PHE A 101 14.61 -3.07 -5.73
N LYS A 102 15.77 -2.64 -6.22
CA LYS A 102 16.95 -3.52 -6.31
C LYS A 102 17.45 -3.95 -4.93
N ARG A 103 17.44 -3.04 -3.93
CA ARG A 103 17.75 -3.36 -2.53
C ARG A 103 16.74 -4.33 -1.94
N LEU A 104 15.45 -4.07 -2.14
CA LEU A 104 14.36 -4.93 -1.68
C LEU A 104 14.46 -6.33 -2.31
N LYS A 105 14.74 -6.43 -3.61
CA LYS A 105 14.98 -7.71 -4.28
C LYS A 105 16.10 -8.50 -3.62
N ARG A 106 17.25 -7.87 -3.32
CA ARG A 106 18.37 -8.54 -2.63
C ARG A 106 17.96 -9.04 -1.25
N PHE A 107 17.16 -8.26 -0.53
CA PHE A 107 16.60 -8.67 0.76
C PHE A 107 15.70 -9.90 0.62
N LEU A 108 14.75 -9.87 -0.32
CA LEU A 108 13.83 -10.99 -0.57
C LEU A 108 14.58 -12.26 -0.99
N LEU A 109 15.56 -12.14 -1.89
CA LEU A 109 16.39 -13.27 -2.32
C LEU A 109 17.24 -13.89 -1.20
N ALA A 110 17.49 -13.16 -0.11
CA ALA A 110 18.21 -13.69 1.05
C ALA A 110 17.30 -14.48 2.01
N LEU A 111 15.98 -14.46 1.80
CA LEU A 111 15.02 -15.24 2.59
C LEU A 111 14.84 -16.65 1.99
N ASP A 112 14.34 -17.57 2.82
CA ASP A 112 14.14 -18.97 2.43
C ASP A 112 13.17 -19.13 1.25
N GLY A 113 13.68 -19.73 0.18
CA GLY A 113 12.96 -19.94 -1.08
C GLY A 113 12.93 -18.71 -1.99
N GLY A 114 13.88 -17.79 -1.82
CA GLY A 114 14.07 -16.62 -2.69
C GLY A 114 14.59 -17.03 -4.07
N GLU A 115 13.79 -16.76 -5.11
CA GLU A 115 14.15 -16.98 -6.51
C GLU A 115 13.61 -15.84 -7.36
N TRP A 116 14.34 -15.36 -8.38
CA TRP A 116 13.86 -14.25 -9.19
C TRP A 116 14.30 -14.35 -10.64
N THR A 117 13.40 -14.00 -11.55
CA THR A 117 13.72 -13.68 -12.95
C THR A 117 12.92 -12.46 -13.40
N PRO A 118 13.39 -11.70 -14.42
CA PRO A 118 12.62 -10.62 -15.02
C PRO A 118 11.25 -11.07 -15.53
N GLU A 119 11.17 -12.29 -16.07
CA GLU A 119 9.95 -12.88 -16.63
C GLU A 119 8.92 -13.16 -15.53
N ARG A 120 9.35 -13.65 -14.36
CA ARG A 120 8.47 -13.81 -13.19
C ARG A 120 7.90 -12.47 -12.74
N LEU A 121 8.71 -11.41 -12.72
CA LEU A 121 8.20 -10.08 -12.36
C LEU A 121 7.20 -9.56 -13.38
N ALA A 122 7.50 -9.67 -14.67
CA ALA A 122 6.58 -9.29 -15.73
C ALA A 122 5.26 -10.07 -15.66
N ASP A 123 5.33 -11.37 -15.40
CA ASP A 123 4.18 -12.26 -15.20
C ASP A 123 3.32 -11.82 -14.00
N GLN A 124 3.93 -11.55 -12.84
CA GLN A 124 3.20 -11.08 -11.65
C GLN A 124 2.56 -9.70 -11.86
N MET A 125 3.21 -8.82 -12.62
CA MET A 125 2.64 -7.52 -13.00
C MET A 125 1.46 -7.67 -13.97
N ALA A 126 1.50 -8.65 -14.87
CA ALA A 126 0.44 -8.91 -15.84
C ALA A 126 -0.79 -9.59 -15.23
N HIS A 127 -0.57 -10.49 -14.26
CA HIS A 127 -1.62 -11.23 -13.57
C HIS A 127 -2.15 -10.55 -12.32
N ARG A 128 -1.68 -9.33 -12.02
CA ARG A 128 -2.29 -8.54 -10.96
C ARG A 128 -3.76 -8.36 -11.36
N PRO A 129 -4.72 -8.85 -10.56
CA PRO A 129 -6.12 -8.56 -10.84
C PRO A 129 -6.22 -7.04 -10.92
N ALA A 130 -6.90 -6.53 -11.95
CA ALA A 130 -7.34 -5.15 -11.89
C ALA A 130 -8.13 -5.05 -10.59
N GLU A 131 -7.51 -4.45 -9.57
CA GLU A 131 -8.25 -3.94 -8.43
C GLU A 131 -9.04 -2.80 -9.05
N THR A 132 -10.15 -3.16 -9.70
CA THR A 132 -11.14 -2.18 -10.08
C THR A 132 -11.41 -1.45 -8.79
N ALA A 133 -11.21 -0.14 -8.80
CA ALA A 133 -12.04 0.66 -7.97
C ALA A 133 -13.44 0.35 -8.49
N ASP A 134 -14.06 -0.68 -7.91
CA ASP A 134 -15.43 -0.55 -7.47
C ASP A 134 -15.37 0.62 -6.47
N ILE A 135 -15.21 1.84 -7.01
CA ILE A 135 -16.08 2.94 -6.63
C ILE A 135 -17.41 2.25 -6.80
N ALA A 136 -17.93 1.67 -5.73
CA ALA A 136 -19.21 1.07 -5.79
C ALA A 136 -20.07 2.20 -6.32
N ALA A 137 -20.48 2.07 -7.59
CA ALA A 137 -21.71 2.61 -8.07
C ALA A 137 -22.80 1.85 -7.28
N ALA A 138 -22.77 2.01 -5.95
CA ALA A 138 -23.85 1.73 -5.06
C ALA A 138 -24.85 2.80 -5.43
N ASP A 139 -25.74 2.46 -6.38
CA ASP A 139 -26.91 3.24 -6.77
C ASP A 139 -26.70 4.75 -6.65
N THR A 140 -25.85 5.31 -7.51
CA THR A 140 -25.82 6.77 -7.74
C THR A 140 -27.12 7.26 -8.39
N ALA A 141 -28.04 6.36 -8.74
CA ALA A 141 -29.40 6.67 -9.15
C ALA A 141 -30.27 7.09 -7.94
N GLY A 142 -29.93 8.19 -7.27
CA GLY A 142 -30.86 8.86 -6.34
C GLY A 142 -30.26 9.64 -5.17
N ALA A 143 -28.96 9.53 -4.88
CA ALA A 143 -28.37 10.23 -3.74
C ALA A 143 -27.78 11.59 -4.16
N ASP A 144 -28.58 12.66 -4.04
CA ASP A 144 -28.16 14.06 -4.26
C ASP A 144 -27.11 14.56 -3.22
N ARG A 145 -26.74 13.70 -2.25
CA ARG A 145 -25.78 13.97 -1.15
C ARG A 145 -24.99 12.71 -0.79
N GLY A 146 -23.67 12.78 -0.89
CA GLY A 146 -22.75 11.70 -0.55
C GLY A 146 -21.52 12.20 0.21
N LEU A 147 -20.80 11.30 0.86
CA LEU A 147 -19.56 11.59 1.58
C LEU A 147 -18.35 10.96 0.88
N ALA A 148 -17.27 11.73 0.80
CA ALA A 148 -15.94 11.21 0.49
C ALA A 148 -15.24 10.85 1.80
N VAL A 149 -14.72 9.62 1.91
CA VAL A 149 -13.90 9.19 3.05
C VAL A 149 -12.44 9.19 2.61
N ILE A 150 -11.61 9.99 3.27
CA ILE A 150 -10.20 10.20 2.90
C ILE A 150 -9.34 10.11 4.14
N GLY A 151 -8.23 9.39 4.07
CA GLY A 151 -7.30 9.35 5.19
C GLY A 151 -6.27 8.24 5.10
N GLY A 152 -5.64 7.98 6.25
CA GLY A 152 -4.78 6.81 6.42
C GLY A 152 -5.59 5.50 6.45
N PRO A 153 -4.91 4.40 6.79
CA PRO A 153 -5.55 3.10 6.83
C PRO A 153 -6.47 2.98 8.05
N LEU A 154 -7.66 2.47 7.80
CA LEU A 154 -8.64 2.08 8.81
C LEU A 154 -8.63 0.56 8.95
N PHE A 155 -8.91 0.08 10.16
CA PHE A 155 -9.21 -1.34 10.34
C PHE A 155 -10.49 -1.71 9.57
N GLU A 156 -10.55 -2.92 9.03
CA GLU A 156 -11.66 -3.37 8.18
C GLU A 156 -13.01 -3.24 8.90
N ASP A 157 -13.06 -3.62 10.17
CA ASP A 157 -14.25 -3.49 11.03
C ASP A 157 -14.62 -2.03 11.32
N ASP A 158 -13.63 -1.15 11.50
CA ASP A 158 -13.86 0.28 11.74
C ASP A 158 -14.40 0.97 10.49
N TYR A 159 -13.85 0.62 9.32
CA TYR A 159 -14.34 1.13 8.05
C TYR A 159 -15.77 0.65 7.78
N ALA A 160 -16.05 -0.64 7.99
CA ALA A 160 -17.41 -1.18 7.87
C ALA A 160 -18.39 -0.53 8.88
N SER A 161 -17.95 -0.25 10.09
CA SER A 161 -18.71 0.49 11.11
C SER A 161 -19.02 1.93 10.67
N LEU A 162 -18.02 2.63 10.11
CA LEU A 162 -18.16 3.98 9.57
C LEU A 162 -19.19 4.00 8.42
N CYS A 163 -19.04 3.11 7.43
CA CYS A 163 -19.97 3.01 6.30
C CYS A 163 -21.41 2.75 6.76
N ARG A 164 -21.61 1.85 7.75
CA ARG A 164 -22.95 1.61 8.32
C ARG A 164 -23.55 2.87 8.97
N ARG A 165 -22.76 3.65 9.71
CA ARG A 165 -23.23 4.90 10.35
C ARG A 165 -23.60 5.98 9.32
N ILE A 166 -22.83 6.07 8.23
CA ILE A 166 -23.13 6.95 7.09
C ILE A 166 -24.46 6.56 6.45
N CYS A 167 -24.67 5.27 6.15
CA CYS A 167 -25.92 4.76 5.61
C CYS A 167 -27.12 4.99 6.55
N GLN A 168 -26.95 4.79 7.85
CA GLN A 168 -27.98 5.05 8.86
C GLN A 168 -28.40 6.52 8.93
N SER A 169 -27.54 7.43 8.47
CA SER A 169 -27.82 8.87 8.41
C SER A 169 -28.48 9.29 7.08
N GLY A 170 -28.82 8.32 6.21
CA GLY A 170 -29.39 8.58 4.89
C GLY A 170 -28.38 9.08 3.85
N LEU A 171 -27.07 8.89 4.10
CA LEU A 171 -25.99 9.25 3.18
C LEU A 171 -25.30 7.98 2.65
N SER A 172 -24.53 8.10 1.57
CA SER A 172 -23.66 7.03 1.06
C SER A 172 -22.21 7.49 0.98
N VAL A 173 -21.28 6.53 1.00
CA VAL A 173 -19.88 6.80 0.62
C VAL A 173 -19.79 6.80 -0.90
N VAL A 174 -19.51 7.95 -1.48
CA VAL A 174 -19.39 8.13 -2.94
C VAL A 174 -17.94 8.08 -3.42
N PHE A 175 -16.99 8.19 -2.50
CA PHE A 175 -15.57 8.05 -2.79
C PHE A 175 -14.81 7.50 -1.58
N ASP A 176 -13.98 6.48 -1.81
CA ASP A 176 -13.02 5.95 -0.85
C ASP A 176 -11.59 6.32 -1.27
N GLY A 177 -11.04 7.32 -0.57
CA GLY A 177 -9.67 7.78 -0.68
C GLY A 177 -8.79 7.34 0.49
N THR A 178 -9.21 6.34 1.27
CA THR A 178 -8.38 5.76 2.34
C THR A 178 -7.19 5.00 1.75
N GLU A 179 -6.09 4.90 2.51
CA GLU A 179 -4.87 4.22 2.05
C GLU A 179 -5.13 2.79 1.51
N PRO A 180 -5.99 1.95 2.12
CA PRO A 180 -6.31 0.63 1.58
C PRO A 180 -6.87 0.65 0.16
N ALA A 181 -7.61 1.70 -0.22
CA ALA A 181 -8.20 1.88 -1.53
C ALA A 181 -7.24 2.46 -2.59
N TRP A 182 -6.07 3.00 -2.20
CA TRP A 182 -5.14 3.64 -3.14
C TRP A 182 -4.64 2.75 -4.29
N PRO A 183 -4.41 1.43 -4.13
CA PRO A 183 -4.14 0.54 -5.26
C PRO A 183 -5.21 0.59 -6.36
N ALA A 184 -6.49 0.63 -5.97
CA ALA A 184 -7.62 0.73 -6.89
C ALA A 184 -7.69 2.11 -7.57
N LEU A 185 -7.13 3.14 -6.92
CA LEU A 185 -6.94 4.46 -7.51
C LEU A 185 -5.72 4.52 -8.47
N ARG A 186 -4.98 3.43 -8.72
CA ARG A 186 -3.94 3.47 -9.75
C ARG A 186 -4.59 3.61 -11.12
N VAL A 187 -4.12 4.57 -11.93
CA VAL A 187 -4.58 4.62 -13.32
C VAL A 187 -4.07 3.37 -14.01
N SER A 188 -4.98 2.59 -14.60
CA SER A 188 -4.62 1.47 -15.48
C SER A 188 -3.67 1.98 -16.56
N ARG A 189 -2.40 1.60 -16.46
CA ARG A 189 -1.41 1.83 -17.51
C ARG A 189 -1.31 0.55 -18.36
N PRO A 190 -1.00 0.67 -19.66
CA PRO A 190 -0.70 -0.50 -20.48
C PRO A 190 0.37 -1.36 -19.82
N LEU A 191 0.15 -2.67 -19.81
CA LEU A 191 1.11 -3.63 -19.30
C LEU A 191 2.45 -3.51 -20.05
N PRO A 192 3.58 -3.85 -19.40
CA PRO A 192 4.89 -3.87 -20.05
C PRO A 192 4.87 -4.62 -21.38
N SER A 193 5.61 -4.11 -22.37
CA SER A 193 6.15 -5.00 -23.41
C SER A 193 7.33 -5.77 -22.80
N VAL A 194 7.60 -6.99 -23.24
CA VAL A 194 8.75 -7.81 -22.75
C VAL A 194 10.12 -7.10 -22.91
N LYS A 195 10.20 -6.02 -23.70
CA LYS A 195 11.43 -5.24 -23.93
C LYS A 195 11.69 -4.13 -22.89
N SER A 196 10.74 -3.80 -22.01
CA SER A 196 10.92 -2.73 -21.00
C SER A 196 11.43 -3.29 -19.67
N ASP A 197 12.29 -2.55 -18.96
CA ASP A 197 12.76 -2.91 -17.62
C ASP A 197 11.57 -2.98 -16.64
N PRO A 198 11.19 -4.18 -16.16
CA PRO A 198 10.02 -4.35 -15.31
C PRO A 198 10.18 -3.64 -13.96
N THR A 199 11.42 -3.45 -13.49
CA THR A 199 11.69 -2.72 -12.24
C THR A 199 11.35 -1.24 -12.38
N ALA A 200 11.75 -0.63 -13.49
CA ALA A 200 11.45 0.77 -13.78
C ALA A 200 9.94 1.01 -13.89
N MET A 201 9.22 0.11 -14.57
CA MET A 201 7.77 0.19 -14.69
C MET A 201 7.05 0.05 -13.35
N LEU A 202 7.53 -0.84 -12.49
CA LEU A 202 7.00 -1.00 -11.14
C LEU A 202 7.20 0.28 -10.31
N ALA A 203 8.37 0.93 -10.44
CA ALA A 203 8.65 2.20 -9.77
C ALA A 203 7.72 3.31 -10.25
N GLU A 204 7.49 3.40 -11.56
CA GLU A 204 6.52 4.34 -12.12
C GLU A 204 5.10 4.09 -11.64
N SER A 205 4.67 2.83 -11.57
CA SER A 205 3.36 2.44 -11.03
C SER A 205 3.18 2.91 -9.58
N CYS A 206 4.20 2.72 -8.74
CA CYS A 206 4.19 3.17 -7.35
C CYS A 206 4.18 4.71 -7.23
N LEU A 207 4.90 5.42 -8.11
CA LEU A 207 4.87 6.88 -8.17
C LEU A 207 3.53 7.43 -8.66
N ALA A 208 2.79 6.69 -9.47
CA ALA A 208 1.47 7.08 -9.98
C ALA A 208 0.33 6.93 -8.96
N VAL A 209 0.53 6.21 -7.85
CA VAL A 209 -0.46 6.08 -6.76
C VAL A 209 -0.78 7.47 -6.20
N PRO A 210 -2.03 7.95 -6.26
CA PRO A 210 -2.39 9.18 -5.59
C PRO A 210 -2.35 8.93 -4.08
N ALA A 211 -1.52 9.66 -3.36
CA ALA A 211 -1.39 9.55 -1.91
C ALA A 211 -1.32 10.93 -1.26
N VAL A 212 -2.04 11.12 -0.16
CA VAL A 212 -2.15 12.41 0.54
C VAL A 212 -0.80 12.94 1.06
N TRP A 213 0.18 12.06 1.27
CA TRP A 213 1.53 12.43 1.69
C TRP A 213 2.47 12.81 0.53
N LYS A 214 2.06 12.64 -0.74
CA LYS A 214 2.86 13.08 -1.90
C LYS A 214 2.82 14.60 -2.07
N ARG A 215 3.87 15.13 -2.69
CA ARG A 215 4.11 16.57 -2.89
C ARG A 215 4.49 16.84 -4.35
N PRO A 216 3.85 17.82 -5.01
CA PRO A 216 2.65 18.52 -4.55
C PRO A 216 1.46 17.56 -4.38
N ALA A 217 0.52 17.88 -3.49
CA ALA A 217 -0.64 17.02 -3.22
C ALA A 217 -1.76 17.16 -4.27
N GLY A 218 -1.64 18.15 -5.18
CA GLY A 218 -2.62 18.47 -6.22
C GLY A 218 -3.19 17.24 -6.95
N PRO A 219 -2.35 16.32 -7.48
CA PRO A 219 -2.85 15.14 -8.20
C PRO A 219 -3.77 14.21 -7.40
N PHE A 220 -3.71 14.22 -6.06
CA PHE A 220 -4.67 13.51 -5.21
C PHE A 220 -6.02 14.23 -5.19
N PHE A 221 -6.02 15.54 -4.99
CA PHE A 221 -7.23 16.36 -4.93
C PHE A 221 -7.89 16.55 -6.30
N ASP A 222 -7.13 16.59 -7.39
CA ASP A 222 -7.68 16.66 -8.75
C ASP A 222 -8.62 15.48 -9.05
N ARG A 223 -8.33 14.31 -8.47
CA ARG A 223 -9.19 13.12 -8.58
C ARG A 223 -10.48 13.20 -7.77
N LEU A 224 -10.47 13.96 -6.67
CA LEU A 224 -11.70 14.25 -5.92
C LEU A 224 -12.63 15.15 -6.72
N CYS A 225 -12.07 16.15 -7.42
CA CYS A 225 -12.86 17.10 -8.20
C CYS A 225 -13.63 16.44 -9.36
N VAL A 226 -13.09 15.38 -9.96
CA VAL A 226 -13.75 14.62 -11.05
C VAL A 226 -14.99 13.86 -10.56
N LEU A 227 -15.14 13.65 -9.25
CA LEU A 227 -16.24 12.88 -8.66
C LEU A 227 -17.34 13.76 -8.03
N ILE A 228 -17.20 15.09 -8.07
CA ILE A 228 -18.10 16.06 -7.41
C ILE A 228 -18.93 16.86 -8.45
N HIS A 229 -18.99 16.41 -9.71
CA HIS A 229 -19.79 17.01 -10.77
C HIS A 229 -20.77 16.01 -11.37
#